data_AF-A0A1W1BGF9-F1
#
_entry.id   AF-A0A1W1BGF9-F1
#
_cell.length_a   1.000
_cell.length_b   1.000
_cell.length_c   1.000
_cell.angle_alpha   90.00
_cell.angle_beta   90.00
_cell.angle_gamma   90.00
#
_symmetry.space_group_name_H-M   'P 1'
#
loop_
_entity.id
_entity.type
_entity.pdbx_description
1 polymer ?
#
loop_
_entity_poly.entity_id
_entity_poly.type
_entity_poly.pdbx_seq_one_letter_code
_entity_poly.pdbx_strand_id
1 'polypeptide(L)'
;MEKTEQLFTLSKITKLSNELQIDTLTGVYKKSYFNTQLEKMMREHEALILVVIDIDDFKAVNDTYGHQSGDTILIEFTRLIQANIRTYDMFSRWGGEEFLLLFRHTNLENAIKKLERLRKIIEEHNFSHISSLTASFGLSLRNDNDDVHSLVERADLGLYEAKKSGKNRVIYKAYPHPSKLP
;
A
#
# COMPACT_ATOMS: atom_id res chain seq x y z
N MET A 1 -29.57 -25.47 -20.20
CA MET A 1 -28.58 -26.38 -19.61
C MET A 1 -27.17 -25.89 -19.93
N GLU A 2 -26.78 -25.80 -21.20
CA GLU A 2 -25.46 -25.33 -21.66
C GLU A 2 -25.09 -23.90 -21.19
N LYS A 3 -26.04 -22.94 -21.24
CA LYS A 3 -25.83 -21.56 -20.77
C LYS A 3 -25.62 -21.45 -19.25
N THR A 4 -26.24 -22.35 -18.48
CA THR A 4 -26.12 -22.42 -17.02
C THR A 4 -24.76 -23.00 -16.61
N GLU A 5 -24.26 -23.97 -17.38
CA GLU A 5 -22.96 -24.60 -17.18
C GLU A 5 -21.79 -23.68 -17.58
N GLN A 6 -21.96 -22.90 -18.66
CA GLN A 6 -21.05 -21.81 -19.02
C GLN A 6 -20.99 -20.72 -17.94
N LEU A 7 -22.14 -20.29 -17.41
CA LEU A 7 -22.19 -19.28 -16.35
C LEU A 7 -21.53 -19.78 -15.05
N PHE A 8 -21.74 -21.04 -14.71
CA PHE A 8 -21.10 -21.69 -13.57
C PHE A 8 -19.58 -21.78 -13.75
N THR A 9 -19.12 -22.19 -14.93
CA THR A 9 -17.69 -22.26 -15.26
C THR A 9 -17.03 -20.88 -15.19
N LEU A 10 -17.67 -19.85 -15.75
CA LEU A 10 -17.17 -18.48 -15.71
C LEU A 10 -17.07 -17.97 -14.27
N SER A 11 -18.11 -18.18 -13.45
CA SER A 11 -18.09 -17.85 -12.02
C SER A 11 -16.94 -18.53 -11.27
N LYS A 12 -16.65 -19.80 -11.59
CA LYS A 12 -15.55 -20.55 -10.96
C LYS A 12 -14.18 -20.00 -11.36
N ILE A 13 -14.01 -19.64 -12.64
CA ILE A 13 -12.78 -19.00 -13.15
C ILE A 13 -12.58 -17.62 -12.51
N THR A 14 -13.63 -16.80 -12.42
CA THR A 14 -13.55 -15.48 -11.77
C THR A 14 -13.20 -15.62 -10.29
N LYS A 15 -13.79 -16.58 -9.57
CA LYS A 15 -13.49 -16.83 -8.16
C LYS A 15 -12.02 -17.25 -7.96
N LEU A 16 -11.53 -18.20 -8.75
CA LEU A 16 -10.12 -18.63 -8.72
C LEU A 16 -9.18 -17.47 -9.07
N SER A 17 -9.55 -16.64 -10.05
CA SER A 17 -8.77 -15.45 -10.39
C SER A 17 -8.70 -14.45 -9.24
N ASN A 18 -9.82 -14.20 -8.55
CA ASN A 18 -9.86 -13.32 -7.38
C ASN A 18 -9.01 -13.86 -6.22
N GLU A 19 -9.05 -15.17 -5.95
CA GLU A 19 -8.23 -15.81 -4.90
C GLU A 19 -6.73 -15.68 -5.18
N LEU A 20 -6.32 -15.66 -6.46
CA LEU A 20 -4.94 -15.41 -6.86
C LEU A 20 -4.51 -13.95 -6.67
N GLN A 21 -5.45 -13.01 -6.62
CA GLN A 21 -5.18 -11.57 -6.56
C GLN A 21 -5.25 -10.99 -5.16
N ILE A 22 -5.99 -11.62 -4.24
CA ILE A 22 -6.31 -11.08 -2.92
C ILE A 22 -5.53 -11.79 -1.81
N ASP A 23 -4.99 -11.03 -0.86
CA ASP A 23 -4.37 -11.51 0.37
C ASP A 23 -5.44 -12.10 1.29
N THR A 24 -5.27 -13.35 1.68
CA THR A 24 -6.30 -14.11 2.38
C THR A 24 -6.55 -13.63 3.80
N LEU A 25 -5.55 -13.00 4.43
CA LEU A 25 -5.72 -12.43 5.77
C LEU A 25 -6.47 -11.09 5.69
N THR A 26 -5.95 -10.17 4.90
CA THR A 26 -6.34 -8.76 4.98
C THR A 26 -7.40 -8.33 3.97
N GLY A 27 -7.66 -9.15 2.94
CA GLY A 27 -8.66 -8.86 1.90
C GLY A 27 -8.24 -7.79 0.88
N VAL A 28 -7.01 -7.27 0.95
CA VAL A 28 -6.45 -6.33 -0.04
C VAL A 28 -5.69 -7.08 -1.13
N TYR A 29 -5.19 -6.38 -2.15
CA TYR A 29 -4.44 -7.05 -3.22
C TYR A 29 -3.14 -7.68 -2.70
N LYS A 30 -2.69 -8.73 -3.37
CA LYS A 30 -1.35 -9.32 -3.20
C LYS A 30 -0.32 -8.49 -3.96
N LYS A 31 0.92 -8.53 -3.45
CA LYS A 31 2.12 -8.03 -4.15
C LYS A 31 2.17 -8.40 -5.64
N SER A 32 1.92 -9.66 -5.98
CA SER A 32 1.98 -10.15 -7.36
C SER A 32 1.01 -9.40 -8.29
N TYR A 33 -0.24 -9.24 -7.87
CA TYR A 33 -1.24 -8.52 -8.64
C TYR A 33 -0.89 -7.03 -8.76
N PHE A 34 -0.47 -6.41 -7.65
CA PHE A 34 -0.06 -5.01 -7.65
C PHE A 34 1.08 -4.75 -8.65
N ASN A 35 2.11 -5.59 -8.68
CA ASN A 35 3.23 -5.48 -9.61
C ASN A 35 2.77 -5.55 -11.07
N THR A 36 1.92 -6.52 -11.40
CA THR A 36 1.38 -6.65 -12.76
C THR A 36 0.60 -5.40 -13.18
N GLN A 37 -0.21 -4.81 -12.29
CA GLN A 37 -0.94 -3.59 -12.61
C GLN A 37 -0.03 -2.37 -12.69
N LEU A 38 0.94 -2.23 -11.79
CA LEU A 38 1.90 -1.13 -11.82
C LEU A 38 2.71 -1.15 -13.12
N GLU A 39 3.25 -2.30 -13.51
CA GLU A 39 3.96 -2.46 -14.80
C GLU A 39 3.08 -2.07 -15.99
N LYS A 40 1.80 -2.45 -15.98
CA LYS A 40 0.85 -2.08 -17.03
C LYS A 40 0.66 -0.57 -17.08
N MET A 41 0.35 0.07 -15.95
CA MET A 41 0.10 1.51 -15.89
C MET A 41 1.35 2.34 -16.22
N MET A 42 2.53 1.85 -15.86
CA MET A 42 3.82 2.45 -16.25
C MET A 42 4.01 2.44 -17.77
N ARG A 43 3.70 1.32 -18.45
CA ARG A 43 3.74 1.24 -19.92
C ARG A 43 2.69 2.11 -20.60
N GLU A 44 1.55 2.33 -19.95
CA GLU A 44 0.48 3.21 -20.43
C GLU A 44 0.74 4.70 -20.12
N HIS A 45 1.92 5.02 -19.55
CA HIS A 45 2.32 6.37 -19.17
C HIS A 45 1.29 7.08 -18.26
N GLU A 46 0.58 6.33 -17.40
CA GLU A 46 -0.37 6.92 -16.45
C GLU A 46 0.33 7.83 -15.42
N ALA A 47 -0.33 8.89 -14.97
CA ALA A 47 0.16 9.70 -13.85
C ALA A 47 -0.06 8.95 -12.53
N LEU A 48 1.03 8.50 -11.92
CA LEU A 48 1.02 7.63 -10.74
C LEU A 48 1.81 8.23 -9.58
N ILE A 49 1.31 8.04 -8.36
CA ILE A 49 2.08 8.27 -7.13
C ILE A 49 2.09 6.95 -6.36
N LEU A 50 3.28 6.40 -6.18
CA LEU A 50 3.49 5.18 -5.41
C LEU A 50 3.80 5.55 -3.96
N VAL A 51 3.22 4.78 -3.04
CA VAL A 51 3.44 4.92 -1.60
C VAL A 51 3.78 3.55 -1.03
N VAL A 52 4.85 3.49 -0.25
CA VAL A 52 5.24 2.36 0.57
C VAL A 52 4.92 2.71 2.02
N ILE A 53 4.24 1.80 2.71
CA ILE A 53 3.70 1.99 4.04
C ILE A 53 4.20 0.84 4.91
N ASP A 54 4.69 1.14 6.10
CA ASP A 54 5.08 0.12 7.08
C ASP A 54 4.58 0.53 8.47
N ILE A 55 3.92 -0.41 9.15
CA ILE A 55 3.40 -0.19 10.51
C ILE A 55 4.57 -0.10 11.50
N ASP A 56 4.59 0.96 12.28
CA ASP A 56 5.68 1.22 13.23
C ASP A 56 5.66 0.19 14.38
N ASP A 57 6.83 -0.41 14.63
CA ASP A 57 7.06 -1.33 15.77
C ASP A 57 6.11 -2.54 15.82
N PHE A 58 5.63 -3.01 14.67
CA PHE A 58 4.66 -4.10 14.60
C PHE A 58 5.17 -5.42 15.17
N LYS A 59 6.48 -5.67 15.11
CA LYS A 59 7.10 -6.80 15.82
C LYS A 59 6.85 -6.74 17.33
N ALA A 60 6.97 -5.57 17.96
CA ALA A 60 6.73 -5.42 19.39
C ALA A 60 5.26 -5.67 19.76
N VAL A 61 4.33 -5.34 18.86
CA VAL A 61 2.91 -5.69 19.00
C VAL A 61 2.75 -7.22 19.03
N ASN A 62 3.32 -7.94 18.07
CA ASN A 62 3.27 -9.41 18.05
C ASN A 62 3.93 -10.03 19.27
N ASP A 63 5.08 -9.53 19.69
CA ASP A 63 5.82 -10.04 20.85
C ASP A 63 5.04 -9.82 22.16
N THR A 64 4.24 -8.75 22.26
CA THR A 64 3.47 -8.39 23.46
C THR A 64 2.09 -9.04 23.52
N TYR A 65 1.37 -9.07 22.38
CA TYR A 65 -0.05 -9.45 22.33
C TYR A 65 -0.30 -10.75 21.55
N GLY A 66 0.75 -11.35 20.97
CA GLY A 66 0.68 -12.56 20.17
C GLY A 66 0.23 -12.32 18.72
N HIS A 67 0.59 -13.27 17.85
CA HIS A 67 0.33 -13.19 16.41
C HIS A 67 -1.15 -13.08 16.05
N GLN A 68 -2.05 -13.71 16.79
CA GLN A 68 -3.49 -13.62 16.52
C GLN A 68 -4.03 -12.18 16.71
N SER A 69 -3.50 -11.46 17.70
CA SER A 69 -3.82 -10.05 17.91
C SER A 69 -3.22 -9.20 16.80
N GLY A 70 -1.98 -9.50 16.38
CA GLY A 70 -1.35 -8.87 15.21
C GLY A 70 -2.18 -9.03 13.93
N ASP A 71 -2.65 -10.24 13.63
CA ASP A 71 -3.51 -10.52 12.48
C ASP A 71 -4.81 -9.71 12.52
N THR A 72 -5.41 -9.57 13.70
CA THR A 72 -6.61 -8.73 13.91
C THR A 72 -6.31 -7.26 13.62
N ILE A 73 -5.17 -6.75 14.09
CA ILE A 73 -4.73 -5.38 13.85
C ILE A 73 -4.46 -5.14 12.36
N LEU A 74 -3.85 -6.09 11.64
CA LEU A 74 -3.64 -5.97 10.19
C LEU A 74 -4.96 -5.87 9.42
N ILE A 75 -5.95 -6.69 9.78
CA ILE A 75 -7.30 -6.62 9.18
C ILE A 75 -7.96 -5.27 9.46
N GLU A 76 -7.84 -4.78 10.69
CA GLU A 76 -8.41 -3.49 11.09
C GLU A 76 -7.72 -2.33 10.36
N PHE A 77 -6.39 -2.38 10.26
CA PHE A 77 -5.57 -1.42 9.53
C PHE A 77 -5.94 -1.34 8.05
N THR A 78 -6.11 -2.49 7.39
CA THR A 78 -6.47 -2.49 5.97
C THR A 78 -7.87 -1.95 5.73
N ARG A 79 -8.85 -2.30 6.59
CA ARG A 79 -10.21 -1.75 6.52
C ARG A 79 -10.21 -0.23 6.71
N LEU A 80 -9.42 0.25 7.67
CA LEU A 80 -9.29 1.68 7.95
C LEU A 80 -8.77 2.45 6.73
N ILE A 81 -7.73 1.93 6.08
CA ILE A 81 -7.19 2.53 4.84
C ILE A 81 -8.20 2.45 3.70
N GLN A 82 -8.81 1.29 3.45
CA GLN A 82 -9.80 1.11 2.38
C GLN A 82 -10.99 2.06 2.49
N ALA A 83 -11.47 2.34 3.72
CA ALA A 83 -12.54 3.29 3.97
C ALA A 83 -12.16 4.76 3.65
N ASN A 84 -10.87 5.06 3.53
CA ASN A 84 -10.33 6.41 3.40
C ASN A 84 -9.63 6.70 2.08
N ILE A 85 -9.50 5.69 1.20
CA ILE A 85 -8.98 5.82 -0.17
C ILE A 85 -10.12 5.68 -1.20
N ARG A 86 -9.86 6.01 -2.46
CA ARG A 86 -10.86 5.92 -3.53
C ARG A 86 -10.90 4.51 -4.12
N THR A 87 -12.03 4.14 -4.72
CA THR A 87 -12.24 2.81 -5.33
C THR A 87 -11.28 2.47 -6.46
N TYR A 88 -10.69 3.47 -7.11
CA TYR A 88 -9.71 3.30 -8.18
C TYR A 88 -8.25 3.43 -7.70
N ASP A 89 -8.03 3.79 -6.44
CA ASP A 89 -6.70 3.68 -5.83
C ASP A 89 -6.42 2.20 -5.57
N MET A 90 -5.18 1.75 -5.76
CA MET A 90 -4.82 0.35 -5.51
C MET A 90 -4.12 0.22 -4.17
N PHE A 91 -4.61 -0.69 -3.33
CA PHE A 91 -4.00 -0.98 -2.04
C PHE A 91 -3.67 -2.46 -1.93
N SER A 92 -2.43 -2.77 -1.52
CA SER A 92 -1.87 -4.10 -1.56
C SER A 92 -1.03 -4.38 -0.33
N ARG A 93 -1.02 -5.63 0.12
CA ARG A 93 -0.09 -6.13 1.13
C ARG A 93 1.16 -6.67 0.44
N TRP A 94 2.31 -6.05 0.76
CA TRP A 94 3.60 -6.36 0.16
C TRP A 94 4.37 -7.41 0.96
N GLY A 95 4.29 -7.33 2.30
CA GLY A 95 4.99 -8.17 3.26
C GLY A 95 4.15 -8.42 4.52
N GLY A 96 4.80 -8.74 5.65
CA GLY A 96 4.12 -8.97 6.92
C GLY A 96 3.27 -7.77 7.34
N GLU A 97 3.92 -6.63 7.54
CA GLU A 97 3.37 -5.35 7.97
C GLU A 97 3.56 -4.22 6.94
N GLU A 98 4.10 -4.57 5.78
CA GLU A 98 4.38 -3.66 4.67
C GLU A 98 3.24 -3.65 3.65
N PHE A 99 2.83 -2.47 3.21
CA PHE A 99 1.77 -2.25 2.25
C PHE A 99 2.19 -1.28 1.15
N LEU A 100 1.60 -1.44 -0.04
CA LEU A 100 1.71 -0.48 -1.12
C LEU A 100 0.36 0.16 -1.41
N LEU A 101 0.40 1.47 -1.66
CA LEU A 101 -0.73 2.25 -2.13
C LEU A 101 -0.35 2.99 -3.42
N LEU A 102 -1.20 2.89 -4.44
CA LEU A 102 -1.03 3.60 -5.71
C LEU A 102 -2.17 4.60 -5.87
N PHE A 103 -1.84 5.90 -5.82
CA PHE A 103 -2.78 6.94 -6.21
C PHE A 103 -2.73 7.14 -7.71
N ARG A 104 -3.92 7.14 -8.32
CA ARG A 104 -4.10 7.45 -9.74
C ARG A 104 -4.75 8.82 -9.90
N HIS A 105 -4.44 9.50 -11.00
CA HIS A 105 -5.04 10.78 -11.37
C HIS A 105 -5.03 11.82 -10.23
N THR A 106 -3.95 11.85 -9.46
CA THR A 106 -3.78 12.70 -8.28
C THR A 106 -2.45 13.44 -8.38
N ASN A 107 -2.43 14.73 -8.06
CA ASN A 107 -1.19 15.50 -7.98
C ASN A 107 -0.49 15.28 -6.62
N LEU A 108 0.81 15.59 -6.56
CA LEU A 108 1.64 15.35 -5.39
C LEU A 108 1.11 16.00 -4.12
N GLU A 109 0.70 17.27 -4.20
CA GLU A 109 0.20 18.02 -3.04
C GLU A 109 -1.05 17.36 -2.43
N ASN A 110 -2.00 16.93 -3.27
CA ASN A 110 -3.19 16.24 -2.83
C ASN A 110 -2.89 14.84 -2.27
N ALA A 111 -1.92 14.13 -2.84
CA ALA A 111 -1.48 12.84 -2.31
C ALA A 111 -0.87 13.00 -0.91
N ILE A 112 0.01 13.98 -0.70
CA ILE A 112 0.59 14.26 0.62
C ILE A 112 -0.50 14.62 1.62
N LYS A 113 -1.45 15.49 1.27
CA LYS A 113 -2.58 15.84 2.15
C LYS A 113 -3.42 14.61 2.53
N LYS A 114 -3.71 13.72 1.57
CA LYS A 114 -4.44 12.47 1.85
C LYS A 114 -3.64 11.54 2.77
N LEU A 115 -2.33 11.40 2.55
CA LEU A 115 -1.47 10.55 3.36
C LEU A 115 -1.32 11.10 4.78
N GLU A 116 -1.16 12.40 4.96
CA GLU A 116 -1.13 13.02 6.29
C GLU A 116 -2.46 12.82 7.02
N ARG A 117 -3.60 12.88 6.30
CA ARG A 117 -4.89 12.54 6.87
C ARG A 117 -4.95 11.08 7.30
N LEU A 118 -4.53 10.15 6.44
CA LEU A 118 -4.48 8.71 6.75
C LEU A 118 -3.59 8.43 7.96
N ARG A 119 -2.40 9.05 8.00
CA ARG A 119 -1.45 8.94 9.11
C ARG A 119 -2.09 9.32 10.44
N LYS A 120 -2.76 10.48 10.50
CA LYS A 120 -3.48 10.93 11.70
C LYS A 120 -4.63 10.00 12.07
N ILE A 121 -5.41 9.56 11.09
CA ILE A 121 -6.52 8.62 11.32
C ILE A 121 -5.98 7.31 11.93
N ILE A 122 -4.85 6.79 11.46
CA ILE A 122 -4.21 5.59 12.04
C ILE A 122 -3.74 5.87 13.47
N GLU A 123 -3.04 6.97 13.69
CA GLU A 123 -2.54 7.38 15.02
C GLU A 123 -3.67 7.55 16.05
N GLU A 124 -4.82 8.08 15.63
CA GLU A 124 -5.98 8.35 16.49
C GLU A 124 -6.94 7.16 16.60
N HIS A 125 -6.75 6.09 15.82
CA HIS A 125 -7.65 4.95 15.78
C HIS A 125 -7.43 4.03 16.98
N ASN A 126 -8.54 3.67 17.65
CA ASN A 126 -8.51 2.71 18.75
C ASN A 126 -8.46 1.28 18.21
N PHE A 127 -7.25 0.81 17.90
CA PHE A 127 -7.03 -0.56 17.45
C PHE A 127 -7.34 -1.58 18.55
N SER A 128 -7.84 -2.74 18.13
CA SER A 128 -8.08 -3.86 19.02
C SER A 128 -6.79 -4.24 19.76
N HIS A 129 -6.89 -4.40 21.09
CA HIS A 129 -5.83 -4.86 22.00
C HIS A 129 -4.67 -3.88 22.28
N ILE A 130 -4.59 -2.72 21.61
CA ILE A 130 -3.47 -1.78 21.78
C ILE A 130 -3.95 -0.33 21.94
N SER A 131 -3.18 0.47 22.68
CA SER A 131 -3.51 1.87 22.96
C SER A 131 -3.04 2.86 21.89
N SER A 132 -2.08 2.46 21.05
CA SER A 132 -1.52 3.33 20.00
C SER A 132 -0.86 2.48 18.92
N LEU A 133 -1.15 2.80 17.66
CA LEU A 133 -0.46 2.27 16.49
C LEU A 133 -0.15 3.44 15.55
N THR A 134 1.05 3.49 15.00
CA THR A 134 1.39 4.45 13.96
C THR A 134 1.92 3.75 12.73
N ALA A 135 1.97 4.46 11.60
CA ALA A 135 2.60 3.97 10.39
C ALA A 135 3.46 5.07 9.78
N SER A 136 4.52 4.64 9.11
CA SER A 136 5.40 5.52 8.35
C SER A 136 5.16 5.33 6.86
N PHE A 137 5.30 6.41 6.09
CA PHE A 137 4.96 6.46 4.68
C PHE A 137 6.11 7.04 3.88
N GLY A 138 6.57 6.33 2.87
CA GLY A 138 7.44 6.85 1.82
C GLY A 138 6.68 6.95 0.52
N LEU A 139 6.80 8.06 -0.22
CA LEU A 139 6.14 8.20 -1.51
C LEU A 139 7.05 8.75 -2.60
N SER A 140 6.76 8.35 -3.82
CA SER A 140 7.41 8.81 -5.05
C SER A 140 6.37 9.15 -6.11
N LEU A 141 6.64 10.20 -6.87
CA LEU A 141 5.86 10.60 -8.03
C LEU A 141 6.53 10.02 -9.27
N ARG A 142 5.76 9.33 -10.12
CA ARG A 142 6.23 8.84 -11.41
C ARG A 142 6.66 10.02 -12.30
N ASN A 143 7.82 9.89 -12.92
CA ASN A 143 8.28 10.69 -14.04
C ASN A 143 8.46 9.83 -15.29
N ASP A 144 8.69 10.46 -16.44
CA ASP A 144 8.76 9.75 -17.73
C ASP A 144 10.00 8.87 -17.89
N ASN A 145 11.04 9.08 -17.08
CA ASN A 145 12.26 8.26 -17.08
C ASN A 145 12.23 7.15 -16.02
N ASP A 146 11.17 7.05 -15.21
CA ASP A 146 11.06 5.97 -14.24
C ASP A 146 10.72 4.64 -14.95
N ASP A 147 11.38 3.59 -14.50
CA ASP A 147 10.85 2.24 -14.54
C ASP A 147 10.20 1.88 -13.18
N VAL A 148 9.64 0.66 -13.08
CA VAL A 148 9.03 0.19 -11.83
C VAL A 148 10.04 0.18 -10.68
N HIS A 149 11.28 -0.23 -10.94
CA HIS A 149 12.32 -0.36 -9.92
C HIS A 149 12.67 1.00 -9.31
N SER A 150 13.03 1.98 -10.13
CA SER A 150 13.38 3.34 -9.70
C SER A 150 12.22 4.06 -9.00
N LEU A 151 10.98 3.79 -9.40
CA LEU A 151 9.80 4.32 -8.71
C LEU A 151 9.65 3.75 -7.29
N VAL A 152 9.77 2.42 -7.14
CA VAL A 152 9.68 1.71 -5.86
C VAL A 152 10.84 2.10 -4.95
N GLU A 153 12.07 2.08 -5.46
CA GLU A 153 13.28 2.41 -4.71
C GLU A 153 13.20 3.81 -4.08
N ARG A 154 12.69 4.81 -4.81
CA ARG A 154 12.50 6.15 -4.25
C ARG A 154 11.45 6.18 -3.15
N ALA A 155 10.35 5.44 -3.29
CA ALA A 155 9.34 5.37 -2.23
C ALA A 155 9.91 4.65 -0.98
N ASP A 156 10.67 3.57 -1.16
CA ASP A 156 11.37 2.87 -0.07
C ASP A 156 12.38 3.78 0.64
N LEU A 157 13.16 4.57 -0.10
CA LEU A 157 14.07 5.57 0.49
C LEU A 157 13.31 6.61 1.33
N GLY A 158 12.11 7.00 0.90
CA GLY A 158 11.23 7.86 1.67
C GLY A 158 10.78 7.21 2.97
N LEU A 159 10.37 5.93 2.91
CA LEU A 159 9.93 5.17 4.07
C LEU A 159 11.08 4.99 5.06
N TYR A 160 12.26 4.66 4.57
CA TYR A 160 13.47 4.53 5.37
C TYR A 160 13.80 5.82 6.14
N GLU A 161 13.76 6.97 5.45
CA GLU A 161 13.94 8.27 6.12
C GLU A 161 12.82 8.55 7.12
N ALA A 162 11.58 8.14 6.83
CA ALA A 162 10.46 8.32 7.73
C ALA A 162 10.70 7.57 9.05
N LYS A 163 11.13 6.29 8.96
CA LYS A 163 11.49 5.47 10.12
C LYS A 163 12.67 6.04 10.88
N LYS A 164 13.73 6.47 10.18
CA LYS A 164 14.94 7.02 10.81
C LYS A 164 14.75 8.36 11.50
N SER A 165 13.87 9.19 10.98
CA SER A 165 13.66 10.54 11.52
C SER A 165 12.67 10.57 12.69
N GLY A 166 12.16 9.40 13.14
CA GLY A 166 11.32 9.25 14.32
C GLY A 166 9.93 8.70 14.05
N LYS A 167 9.73 8.01 12.91
CA LYS A 167 8.49 7.27 12.56
C LYS A 167 7.25 8.17 12.45
N ASN A 168 6.07 7.58 12.26
CA ASN A 168 4.79 8.28 12.21
C ASN A 168 4.81 9.56 11.34
N ARG A 169 5.18 9.42 10.07
CA ARG A 169 5.30 10.56 9.14
C ARG A 169 5.25 10.16 7.68
N VAL A 170 5.03 11.16 6.84
CA VAL A 170 5.01 11.04 5.38
C VAL A 170 6.25 11.72 4.80
N ILE A 171 7.04 10.99 4.01
CA ILE A 171 8.23 11.53 3.32
C ILE A 171 8.13 11.29 1.83
N TYR A 172 8.10 12.38 1.07
CA TYR A 172 8.21 12.36 -0.38
C TYR A 172 9.69 12.37 -0.81
N LYS A 173 10.04 11.45 -1.71
CA LYS A 173 11.32 11.46 -2.41
C LYS A 173 11.16 11.90 -3.86
N ALA A 174 11.62 13.12 -4.10
CA ALA A 174 11.85 13.63 -5.44
C ALA A 174 12.93 12.81 -6.16
N TYR A 175 12.91 12.88 -7.49
CA TYR A 175 14.02 12.38 -8.29
C TYR A 175 15.31 13.08 -7.87
N PRO A 176 16.45 12.39 -7.68
CA PRO A 176 17.72 13.09 -7.54
C PRO A 176 17.93 13.89 -8.83
N HIS A 177 18.09 15.21 -8.70
CA HIS A 177 18.47 16.04 -9.82
C HIS A 177 19.74 15.42 -10.44
N PRO A 178 19.84 15.22 -11.78
CA PRO A 178 20.97 14.53 -12.42
C PRO A 178 22.34 15.21 -12.19
N SER A 179 22.40 16.32 -11.44
CA SER A 179 23.62 17.00 -11.01
C SER A 179 24.16 16.52 -9.65
N LYS A 180 23.58 15.49 -9.03
CA LYS A 180 24.07 14.91 -7.75
C LYS A 180 24.00 13.38 -7.68
N LEU A 181 24.52 12.71 -8.69
CA LEU A 181 25.13 11.40 -8.50
C LEU A 181 26.65 11.61 -8.44
N PRO A 182 27.37 11.03 -7.46
CA PRO A 182 28.83 11.12 -7.39
C PRO A 182 29.50 10.51 -8.63
#